data_AF-A0A2H0TN56-F1
#
_entry.id   AF-A0A2H0TN56-F1
#
_cell.length_a   1.000
_cell.length_b   1.000
_cell.length_c   1.000
_cell.angle_alpha   90.00
_cell.angle_beta   90.00
_cell.angle_gamma   90.00
#
_symmetry.space_group_name_H-M   'P 1'
#
loop_
_entity.id
_entity.type
_entity.pdbx_description
1 polymer ?
#
loop_
_entity_poly.entity_id
_entity_poly.type
_entity_poly.pdbx_seq_one_letter_code
_entity_poly.pdbx_strand_id
1 'polypeptide(L)'
;MYYSKIEKIVEQIIGMEENPKLDSLKRHLHEIESEINNLARKEDAEIDDIVDRALELVKRNCNDNDSCSFYENNKDKIDREIRKELRGLQKGNS
;
A
#
# COMPACT_ATOMS: atom_id res chain seq x y z
N MET A 1 -16.75 6.11 7.10
CA MET A 1 -15.54 5.36 7.51
C MET A 1 -14.37 5.93 6.74
N TYR A 2 -13.32 6.39 7.42
CA TYR A 2 -12.17 7.10 6.84
C TYR A 2 -11.30 6.26 5.88
N TYR A 3 -11.55 4.95 5.74
CA TYR A 3 -10.59 4.02 5.14
C TYR A 3 -11.24 2.99 4.22
N SER A 4 -11.59 3.45 3.01
CA SER A 4 -11.91 2.63 1.81
C SER A 4 -11.09 3.14 0.60
N LYS A 5 -9.98 3.84 0.86
CA LYS A 5 -9.13 4.48 -0.17
C LYS A 5 -7.74 3.85 -0.29
N ILE A 6 -7.13 3.41 0.82
CA ILE A 6 -5.87 2.65 0.78
C ILE A 6 -6.12 1.21 0.29
N GLU A 7 -7.21 0.58 0.74
CA GLU A 7 -7.81 -0.61 0.13
C GLU A 7 -7.78 -0.53 -1.40
N LYS A 8 -8.30 0.57 -1.97
CA LYS A 8 -8.31 0.78 -3.42
C LYS A 8 -6.94 1.03 -4.05
N ILE A 9 -5.94 1.57 -3.36
CA ILE A 9 -4.60 1.73 -3.95
C ILE A 9 -3.91 0.37 -4.02
N VAL A 10 -3.98 -0.37 -2.92
CA VAL A 10 -3.38 -1.68 -2.78
C VAL A 10 -4.09 -2.65 -3.74
N GLU A 11 -5.42 -2.62 -3.82
CA GLU A 11 -6.22 -3.33 -4.84
C GLU A 11 -6.04 -2.80 -6.27
N GLN A 12 -5.86 -1.51 -6.52
CA GLN A 12 -5.61 -0.99 -7.88
C GLN A 12 -4.20 -1.35 -8.36
N ILE A 13 -3.23 -1.47 -7.47
CA ILE A 13 -1.89 -1.83 -7.88
C ILE A 13 -1.78 -3.35 -7.99
N ILE A 14 -2.21 -4.09 -6.96
CA ILE A 14 -2.03 -5.55 -6.86
C ILE A 14 -3.21 -6.33 -7.49
N GLY A 15 -4.37 -5.71 -7.64
CA GLY A 15 -5.60 -6.29 -8.21
C GLY A 15 -6.00 -5.79 -9.61
N MET A 16 -5.29 -4.84 -10.22
CA MET A 16 -5.54 -4.50 -11.65
C MET A 16 -5.05 -5.57 -12.63
N GLU A 17 -4.28 -6.56 -12.18
CA GLU A 17 -4.14 -7.79 -12.94
C GLU A 17 -5.00 -8.90 -12.30
N GLU A 18 -5.88 -9.50 -13.09
CA GLU A 18 -6.38 -10.87 -12.87
C GLU A 18 -5.20 -11.86 -13.01
N ASN A 19 -4.18 -11.67 -12.17
CA ASN A 19 -2.98 -12.44 -12.16
C ASN A 19 -3.04 -13.37 -10.94
N PRO A 20 -3.42 -14.65 -11.12
CA PRO A 20 -3.44 -15.63 -10.04
C PRO A 20 -2.05 -15.86 -9.42
N LYS A 21 -0.97 -15.39 -10.07
CA LYS A 21 0.39 -15.41 -9.51
C LYS A 21 0.59 -14.40 -8.37
N LEU A 22 -0.33 -13.46 -8.17
CA LEU A 22 -0.29 -12.47 -7.08
C LEU A 22 -1.18 -12.85 -5.89
N ASP A 23 -1.77 -14.04 -5.88
CA ASP A 23 -2.68 -14.49 -4.80
C ASP A 23 -2.01 -14.50 -3.42
N SER A 24 -0.71 -14.76 -3.36
CA SER A 24 0.10 -14.68 -2.13
C SER A 24 0.08 -13.27 -1.56
N LEU A 25 0.39 -12.28 -2.39
CA LEU A 25 0.40 -10.87 -2.03
C LEU A 25 -1.01 -10.35 -1.72
N LYS A 26 -2.02 -10.80 -2.48
CA LYS A 26 -3.44 -10.46 -2.28
C LYS A 26 -3.95 -10.85 -0.88
N ARG A 27 -3.49 -11.98 -0.32
CA ARG A 27 -3.86 -12.43 1.03
C ARG A 27 -3.33 -11.52 2.14
N HIS A 28 -2.22 -10.82 1.90
CA HIS A 28 -1.59 -9.93 2.88
C HIS A 28 -1.98 -8.46 2.73
N LEU A 29 -2.76 -8.10 1.70
CA LEU A 29 -3.18 -6.70 1.48
C LEU A 29 -3.90 -6.13 2.69
N HIS A 30 -4.75 -6.92 3.33
CA HIS A 30 -5.53 -6.46 4.47
C HIS A 30 -4.65 -6.19 5.71
N GLU A 31 -3.59 -6.99 5.93
CA GLU A 31 -2.61 -6.72 6.99
C GLU A 31 -1.81 -5.45 6.69
N ILE A 32 -1.31 -5.32 5.45
CA ILE A 32 -0.56 -4.15 4.97
C ILE A 32 -1.41 -2.89 5.17
N GLU A 33 -2.69 -2.95 4.78
CA GLU A 33 -3.63 -1.84 4.93
C GLU A 33 -3.85 -1.48 6.41
N SER A 34 -4.12 -2.47 7.26
CA SER A 34 -4.39 -2.24 8.68
C SER A 34 -3.20 -1.55 9.35
N GLU A 35 -1.98 -1.96 9.01
CA GLU A 35 -0.78 -1.36 9.56
C GLU A 35 -0.56 0.08 9.08
N ILE A 36 -0.69 0.34 7.77
CA ILE A 36 -0.61 1.69 7.20
C ILE A 36 -1.66 2.61 7.82
N ASN A 37 -2.88 2.12 8.01
CA ASN A 37 -3.98 2.87 8.63
C ASN A 37 -3.65 3.23 10.09
N ASN A 38 -3.11 2.27 10.85
CA ASN A 38 -2.70 2.52 12.23
C ASN A 38 -1.57 3.56 12.33
N LEU A 39 -0.64 3.58 11.37
CA LEU A 39 0.42 4.59 11.30
C LEU A 39 -0.13 5.96 10.93
N ALA A 40 -0.97 6.03 9.88
CA ALA A 40 -1.58 7.27 9.41
C ALA A 40 -2.50 7.95 10.44
N ARG A 41 -2.96 7.21 11.45
CA ARG A 41 -3.76 7.76 12.57
C ARG A 41 -2.92 8.39 13.68
N LYS A 42 -1.62 8.18 13.70
CA LYS A 42 -0.75 8.84 14.69
C LYS A 42 -0.58 10.29 14.28
N GLU A 43 -0.75 11.21 15.24
CA GLU A 43 -0.71 12.66 14.98
C GLU A 43 0.67 13.15 14.49
N ASP A 44 1.73 12.39 14.76
CA ASP A 44 3.12 12.66 14.42
C ASP A 44 3.63 11.85 13.22
N ALA A 45 2.79 11.05 12.56
CA ALA A 45 3.26 10.21 11.47
C ALA A 45 3.60 11.03 10.22
N GLU A 46 4.86 10.99 9.81
CA GLU A 46 5.29 11.56 8.56
C GLU A 46 4.82 10.70 7.38
N ILE A 47 4.45 11.35 6.27
CA ILE A 47 4.05 10.65 5.04
C ILE A 47 5.17 9.72 4.56
N ASP A 48 6.42 10.15 4.70
CA ASP A 48 7.60 9.36 4.33
C ASP A 48 7.67 8.06 5.14
N ASP A 49 7.52 8.11 6.46
CA ASP A 49 7.52 6.93 7.33
C ASP A 49 6.42 5.93 6.99
N ILE A 50 5.21 6.44 6.71
CA ILE A 50 4.06 5.60 6.35
C ILE A 50 4.33 4.89 5.01
N VAL A 51 4.91 5.60 4.04
CA VAL A 51 5.20 5.07 2.70
C VAL A 51 6.35 4.08 2.75
N ASP A 52 7.43 4.38 3.45
CA ASP A 52 8.55 3.47 3.63
C ASP A 52 8.10 2.16 4.29
N ARG A 53 7.25 2.27 5.32
CA ARG A 53 6.68 1.09 5.98
C ARG A 53 5.76 0.29 5.06
N ALA A 54 4.93 0.96 4.27
CA ALA A 54 4.08 0.30 3.28
C ALA A 54 4.91 -0.50 2.26
N LEU A 55 5.95 0.12 1.70
CA LEU A 55 6.85 -0.52 0.74
C LEU A 55 7.59 -1.71 1.36
N GLU A 56 8.02 -1.58 2.61
CA GLU A 56 8.66 -2.66 3.35
C GLU A 56 7.71 -3.86 3.54
N LEU A 57 6.46 -3.60 3.91
CA LEU A 57 5.46 -4.66 4.11
C LEU A 57 5.10 -5.36 2.80
N VAL A 58 4.97 -4.62 1.69
CA VAL A 58 4.75 -5.23 0.37
C VAL A 58 5.94 -6.12 0.01
N LYS A 59 7.18 -5.62 0.16
CA LYS A 59 8.40 -6.38 -0.11
C LYS A 59 8.54 -7.64 0.75
N ARG A 60 8.21 -7.56 2.04
CA ARG A 60 8.24 -8.70 2.97
C ARG A 60 7.26 -9.81 2.59
N ASN A 61 6.18 -9.46 1.89
CA ASN A 61 5.16 -10.39 1.44
C ASN A 61 5.36 -10.87 -0.01
N CYS A 62 6.42 -10.41 -0.68
CA CYS A 62 6.88 -10.97 -1.94
C CYS A 62 7.58 -12.32 -1.69
N ASN A 63 6.79 -13.39 -1.60
CA ASN A 63 7.28 -14.72 -1.22
C ASN A 63 7.61 -15.63 -2.41
N ASP A 64 7.38 -15.16 -3.64
CA ASP A 64 7.62 -15.89 -4.88
C ASP A 64 8.19 -14.96 -5.96
N ASN A 65 8.76 -15.54 -7.02
CA ASN A 65 9.42 -14.76 -8.08
C ASN A 65 8.46 -13.81 -8.81
N ASP A 66 7.20 -14.20 -8.97
CA ASP A 66 6.21 -13.38 -9.67
C ASP A 66 5.82 -12.16 -8.81
N SER A 67 5.56 -12.35 -7.51
CA SER A 67 5.24 -11.28 -6.56
C SER A 67 6.42 -10.35 -6.29
N CYS A 68 7.66 -10.87 -6.23
CA CYS A 68 8.88 -10.07 -6.15
C CYS A 68 9.07 -9.20 -7.41
N SER A 69 8.94 -9.79 -8.60
CA SER A 69 9.12 -9.09 -9.87
C SER A 69 8.05 -8.02 -10.05
N PHE A 70 6.81 -8.33 -9.66
CA PHE A 70 5.73 -7.37 -9.65
C PHE A 70 6.05 -6.16 -8.76
N TYR A 71 6.52 -6.39 -7.53
CA TYR A 71 6.89 -5.30 -6.63
C TYR A 71 8.01 -4.44 -7.20
N GLU A 72 9.11 -5.02 -7.67
CA GLU A 72 10.23 -4.25 -8.20
C GLU A 72 9.82 -3.40 -9.42
N ASN A 73 8.94 -3.93 -10.28
CA ASN A 73 8.43 -3.21 -11.45
C ASN A 73 7.41 -2.10 -11.09
N ASN A 74 6.78 -2.17 -9.91
CA ASN A 74 5.68 -1.28 -9.53
C ASN A 74 5.97 -0.42 -8.29
N LYS A 75 7.12 -0.57 -7.62
CA LYS A 75 7.43 0.14 -6.36
C LYS A 75 7.28 1.66 -6.45
N ASP A 76 7.72 2.27 -7.55
CA ASP A 76 7.61 3.72 -7.77
C ASP A 76 6.16 4.18 -7.99
N LYS A 77 5.31 3.28 -8.49
CA LYS A 77 3.87 3.53 -8.65
C LYS A 77 3.15 3.37 -7.30
N ILE A 78 3.54 2.37 -6.51
CA ILE A 78 3.06 2.15 -5.14
C ILE A 78 3.36 3.36 -4.26
N ASP A 79 4.63 3.78 -4.21
CA ASP A 79 5.07 4.97 -3.49
C ASP A 79 4.21 6.21 -3.84
N ARG A 80 4.09 6.50 -5.14
CA ARG A 80 3.41 7.70 -5.64
C ARG A 80 1.93 7.74 -5.29
N GLU A 81 1.21 6.63 -5.47
CA GLU A 81 -0.23 6.60 -5.16
C GLU A 81 -0.50 6.65 -3.65
N ILE A 82 0.29 5.96 -2.83
CA ILE A 82 0.18 6.06 -1.36
C ILE A 82 0.41 7.51 -0.90
N ARG A 83 1.49 8.15 -1.38
CA ARG A 83 1.78 9.57 -1.07
C ARG A 83 0.65 10.51 -1.47
N LYS A 84 0.10 10.31 -2.67
CA LYS A 84 -0.97 11.14 -3.22
C LYS A 84 -2.24 11.05 -2.37
N GLU A 85 -2.64 9.86 -1.94
CA GLU A 85 -3.82 9.67 -1.08
C GLU A 85 -3.58 10.18 0.34
N LEU A 86 -2.41 9.94 0.94
CA LEU A 86 -2.06 10.48 2.27
C LEU A 86 -2.11 12.02 2.28
N ARG A 87 -1.58 12.69 1.23
CA ARG A 87 -1.71 14.14 1.04
C ARG A 87 -3.17 14.58 0.85
N GLY A 88 -3.97 13.78 0.16
CA GLY A 88 -5.41 14.02 -0.02
C GLY A 88 -6.18 13.98 1.30
N LEU A 89 -5.81 13.06 2.20
CA LEU A 89 -6.38 12.96 3.55
C LEU A 89 -6.02 14.17 4.42
N GLN A 90 -4.76 14.65 4.35
CA GLN A 90 -4.35 15.87 5.05
C GLN A 90 -5.12 17.12 4.58
N LYS A 91 -5.41 17.24 3.29
CA LYS A 91 -6.19 18.36 2.73
C LYS A 91 -7.69 18.31 3.05
N GLY A 92 -8.24 17.13 3.32
CA GLY A 92 -9.65 16.97 3.72
C GLY A 92 -9.95 17.37 5.17
N ASN A 93 -8.92 17.64 5.97
CA ASN A 93 -9.00 18.11 7.35
C ASN A 93 -8.83 19.63 7.50
N SER A 94 -8.81 20.39 6.40
CA SER A 94 -8.77 21.87 6.37
C SER A 94 -10.13 22.47 6.04
#